data_AF-A0A7S0Z5G4-F1
#
_entry.id   AF-A0A7S0Z5G4-F1
#
_cell.length_a   1.000
_cell.length_b   1.000
_cell.length_c   1.000
_cell.angle_alpha   90.00
_cell.angle_beta   90.00
_cell.angle_gamma   90.00
#
_symmetry.space_group_name_H-M   'P 1'
#
loop_
_entity.id
_entity.type
_entity.pdbx_description
1 polymer ?
#
loop_
_entity_poly.entity_id
_entity_poly.type
_entity_poly.pdbx_seq_one_letter_code
_entity_poly.pdbx_strand_id
1 'polypeptide(L)'
;GKGPPPPPNPMGPLSLSDAALFDGMLREAGFEETAVHNSTDTVRVSLGPAGADQAFKLAVLPIWDKLDEFEAEGTFPGAWASAKAAFPEVSAHLTDAGGVINAVGSYRIAVVRKP
;
A
#
# COMPACT_ATOMS: atom_id res chain seq x y z
N GLY A 1 -28.87 -9.24 20.85
CA GLY A 1 -27.46 -9.33 21.25
C GLY A 1 -26.62 -8.91 20.08
N LYS A 2 -25.64 -8.02 20.27
CA LYS A 2 -24.65 -7.73 19.24
C LYS A 2 -23.77 -8.97 19.13
N GLY A 3 -23.75 -9.60 17.96
CA GLY A 3 -22.86 -10.73 17.70
C GLY A 3 -21.40 -10.33 17.91
N PRO A 4 -20.49 -11.31 18.06
CA PRO A 4 -19.07 -11.02 18.13
C PRO A 4 -18.65 -10.19 16.90
N PRO A 5 -17.71 -9.24 17.07
CA PRO A 5 -17.20 -8.47 15.96
C PRO A 5 -16.71 -9.42 14.85
N PRO A 6 -16.93 -9.09 13.57
CA PRO A 6 -16.40 -9.91 12.48
C PRO A 6 -14.89 -10.06 12.64
N PRO A 7 -14.31 -11.23 12.29
CA PRO A 7 -12.87 -11.43 12.37
C PRO A 7 -12.16 -10.34 11.55
N PRO A 8 -10.98 -9.87 12.01
CA PRO A 8 -10.23 -8.87 11.28
C PRO A 8 -9.97 -9.36 9.86
N ASN A 9 -9.99 -8.43 8.89
CA ASN A 9 -9.69 -8.75 7.50
C ASN A 9 -8.29 -9.41 7.47
N PRO A 10 -8.19 -10.69 7.07
CA PRO A 10 -6.90 -11.38 7.04
C PRO A 10 -5.98 -10.82 5.94
N MET A 11 -6.52 -9.98 5.06
CA MET A 11 -5.76 -9.29 4.03
C MET A 11 -5.21 -7.96 4.55
N GLY A 12 -4.07 -8.01 5.24
CA GLY A 12 -3.24 -6.81 5.41
C GLY A 12 -2.71 -6.34 4.05
N PRO A 13 -2.27 -5.07 3.88
CA PRO A 13 -1.76 -4.58 2.58
C PRO A 13 -0.63 -5.43 1.99
N LEU A 14 0.10 -6.15 2.84
CA LEU A 14 1.20 -7.04 2.48
C LEU A 14 0.76 -8.48 2.14
N SER A 15 -0.48 -8.88 2.46
CA SER A 15 -0.94 -10.26 2.23
C SER A 15 -1.06 -10.60 0.74
N LEU A 16 -1.20 -9.59 -0.12
CA LEU A 16 -1.22 -9.76 -1.59
C LEU A 16 0.19 -9.84 -2.18
N SER A 17 1.21 -9.39 -1.44
CA SER A 17 2.61 -9.42 -1.87
C SER A 17 3.34 -10.73 -1.54
N ASP A 18 2.85 -11.49 -0.56
CA ASP A 18 3.35 -12.83 -0.25
C ASP A 18 2.44 -13.90 -0.86
N ALA A 19 2.95 -14.54 -1.91
CA ALA A 19 2.19 -15.54 -2.65
C ALA A 19 1.81 -16.76 -1.78
N ALA A 20 2.72 -17.20 -0.90
CA ALA A 20 2.50 -18.38 -0.07
C ALA A 20 1.44 -18.11 1.00
N LEU A 21 1.45 -16.91 1.58
CA LEU A 21 0.43 -16.49 2.55
C LEU A 21 -0.96 -16.41 1.91
N PHE A 22 -1.05 -15.77 0.74
CA PHE A 22 -2.32 -15.64 0.01
C PHE A 22 -2.90 -16.99 -0.42
N ASP A 23 -2.05 -17.89 -0.93
CA ASP A 23 -2.47 -19.22 -1.37
C ASP A 23 -2.92 -20.10 -0.21
N GLY A 24 -2.24 -20.00 0.94
CA GLY A 24 -2.66 -20.65 2.18
C GLY A 24 -4.09 -20.25 2.57
N MET A 25 -4.38 -18.95 2.57
CA MET A 25 -5.70 -18.41 2.91
C MET A 25 -6.80 -18.85 1.93
N LEU A 26 -6.51 -18.93 0.62
CA LEU A 26 -7.47 -19.42 -0.37
C LEU A 26 -7.84 -20.89 -0.13
N ARG A 27 -6.86 -21.73 0.16
CA ARG A 27 -7.07 -23.16 0.47
C ARG A 27 -7.86 -23.35 1.77
N GLU A 28 -7.54 -22.58 2.81
CA GLU A 28 -8.29 -22.59 4.07
C GLU A 28 -9.77 -22.21 3.87
N ALA A 29 -10.06 -21.33 2.92
CA ALA A 29 -11.42 -20.94 2.55
C ALA A 29 -12.13 -21.95 1.62
N GLY A 30 -11.50 -23.09 1.31
CA GLY A 30 -12.09 -24.18 0.52
C GLY A 30 -12.06 -23.94 -1.00
N PHE A 31 -11.19 -23.04 -1.46
CA PHE A 31 -10.97 -22.81 -2.87
C PHE A 31 -9.87 -23.72 -3.42
N GLU A 32 -10.07 -24.21 -4.64
CA GLU A 32 -9.05 -24.91 -5.42
C GLU A 32 -8.40 -23.94 -6.41
N GLU A 33 -7.08 -23.81 -6.33
CA GLU A 33 -6.30 -23.07 -7.32
C GLU A 33 -6.41 -23.77 -8.67
N THR A 34 -6.82 -23.02 -9.68
CA THR A 34 -6.79 -23.54 -11.05
C THR A 34 -5.42 -23.27 -11.65
N ALA A 35 -4.87 -24.22 -12.41
CA ALA A 35 -3.60 -24.03 -13.12
C ALA A 35 -3.66 -22.94 -14.23
N VAL A 36 -4.76 -22.19 -14.31
CA VAL A 36 -5.09 -21.27 -15.40
C VAL A 36 -5.07 -19.84 -14.84
N HIS A 37 -4.17 -19.00 -15.34
CA HIS A 37 -4.11 -17.55 -15.05
C HIS A 37 -3.80 -17.14 -13.60
N ASN A 38 -2.78 -17.73 -12.98
CA ASN A 38 -2.13 -17.12 -11.82
C ASN A 38 -0.98 -16.23 -12.31
N SER A 39 -1.12 -14.91 -12.16
CA SER A 39 -0.04 -13.96 -12.47
C SER A 39 0.13 -12.97 -11.33
N THR A 40 1.38 -12.79 -10.90
CA THR A 40 1.80 -11.68 -10.06
C THR A 40 2.57 -10.72 -10.94
N ASP A 41 2.22 -9.45 -10.91
CA ASP A 41 2.93 -8.41 -11.64
C ASP A 41 2.99 -7.14 -10.78
N THR A 42 3.76 -6.16 -11.24
CA THR A 42 3.96 -4.89 -10.53
C THR A 42 3.52 -3.73 -11.39
N VAL A 43 2.75 -2.82 -10.79
CA VAL A 43 2.54 -1.50 -11.35
C VAL A 43 3.57 -0.54 -10.75
N ARG A 44 4.28 0.17 -11.62
CA ARG A 44 5.23 1.22 -11.23
C ARG A 44 4.66 2.57 -11.61
N VAL A 45 4.54 3.46 -10.65
CA VAL A 45 4.08 4.83 -10.85
C VAL A 45 5.21 5.77 -10.48
N SER A 46 5.65 6.58 -11.45
CA SER A 46 6.62 7.64 -11.19
C SER A 46 5.93 8.79 -10.46
N LEU A 47 6.44 9.16 -9.29
CA LEU A 47 5.99 10.33 -8.55
C LEU A 47 6.75 11.60 -8.96
N GLY A 48 7.86 11.43 -9.67
CA GLY A 48 8.74 12.50 -10.14
C GLY A 48 10.12 12.49 -9.45
N PRO A 49 10.97 13.50 -9.75
CA PRO A 49 12.31 13.58 -9.18
C PRO A 49 12.30 13.73 -7.65
N ALA A 50 13.30 13.16 -6.98
CA ALA A 50 13.53 13.37 -5.57
C ALA A 50 13.73 14.87 -5.27
N GLY A 51 13.08 15.35 -4.19
CA GLY A 51 13.07 16.77 -3.83
C GLY A 51 12.07 17.63 -4.62
N ALA A 52 11.38 17.10 -5.64
CA ALA A 52 10.30 17.81 -6.30
C ALA A 52 9.06 17.89 -5.39
N ASP A 53 8.46 19.08 -5.30
CA ASP A 53 7.25 19.31 -4.50
C ASP A 53 6.06 18.45 -4.98
N GLN A 54 5.97 18.19 -6.29
CA GLN A 54 4.96 17.29 -6.87
C GLN A 54 5.08 15.87 -6.32
N ALA A 55 6.29 15.32 -6.18
CA ALA A 55 6.48 13.96 -5.70
C ALA A 55 5.98 13.81 -4.26
N PHE A 56 6.25 14.81 -3.41
CA PHE A 56 5.70 14.86 -2.06
C PHE A 56 4.18 14.93 -2.07
N LYS A 57 3.59 15.87 -2.83
CA LYS A 57 2.13 16.03 -2.92
C LYS A 57 1.41 14.77 -3.38
N LEU A 58 1.95 14.06 -4.37
CA LEU A 58 1.38 12.80 -4.83
C LEU A 58 1.50 11.68 -3.79
N ALA A 59 2.63 11.61 -3.07
CA ALA A 59 2.85 10.59 -2.05
C ALA A 59 1.91 10.72 -0.85
N VAL A 60 1.56 11.96 -0.47
CA VAL A 60 0.72 12.24 0.69
C VAL A 60 -0.77 12.29 0.38
N LEU A 61 -1.20 12.21 -0.89
CA LEU A 61 -2.63 12.18 -1.27
C LEU A 61 -3.48 11.22 -0.41
N PRO A 62 -3.05 9.98 -0.12
CA PRO A 62 -3.86 9.06 0.68
C PRO A 62 -4.06 9.47 2.15
N ILE A 63 -3.22 10.37 2.66
CA ILE A 63 -3.21 10.83 4.05
C ILE A 63 -3.39 12.35 4.16
N TRP A 64 -3.74 13.03 3.07
CA TRP A 64 -3.80 14.49 3.00
C TRP A 64 -4.74 15.07 4.05
N ASP A 65 -5.99 14.61 4.05
CA ASP A 65 -7.01 15.06 4.99
C ASP A 65 -6.59 14.80 6.44
N LYS A 66 -5.87 13.70 6.69
CA LYS A 66 -5.39 13.37 8.03
C LYS A 66 -4.30 14.34 8.51
N LEU A 67 -3.41 14.77 7.62
CA LEU A 67 -2.41 15.79 7.93
C LEU A 67 -3.07 17.15 8.21
N ASP A 68 -4.09 17.52 7.44
CA ASP A 68 -4.87 18.74 7.67
C ASP A 68 -5.63 18.69 9.01
N GLU A 69 -6.24 17.56 9.34
CA GLU A 69 -6.90 17.33 10.64
C GLU A 69 -5.90 17.48 11.80
N PHE A 70 -4.70 16.91 11.70
CA PHE A 70 -3.69 16.99 12.75
C PHE A 70 -3.23 18.42 13.05
N GLU A 71 -3.11 19.27 12.02
CA GLU A 71 -2.82 20.69 12.18
C GLU A 71 -4.01 21.44 12.78
N ALA A 72 -5.22 21.22 12.25
CA ALA A 72 -6.43 21.93 12.68
C ALA A 72 -6.80 21.63 14.14
N GLU A 73 -6.64 20.37 14.57
CA GLU A 73 -6.90 19.93 15.94
C GLU A 73 -5.77 20.28 16.91
N GLY A 74 -4.59 20.64 16.40
CA GLY A 74 -3.38 20.86 17.20
C GLY A 74 -2.83 19.58 17.84
N THR A 75 -3.33 18.41 17.45
CA THR A 75 -2.88 17.10 17.95
C THR A 75 -1.43 16.83 17.57
N PHE A 76 -1.00 17.29 16.39
CA PHE A 76 0.39 17.25 15.97
C PHE A 76 0.75 18.53 15.19
N PRO A 77 1.11 19.63 15.90
CA PRO A 77 1.42 20.90 15.27
C PRO A 77 2.63 20.78 14.35
N GLY A 78 2.52 21.30 13.12
CA GLY A 78 3.57 21.18 12.12
C GLY A 78 3.58 19.83 11.39
N ALA A 79 2.48 19.07 11.41
CA ALA A 79 2.34 17.79 10.71
C ALA A 79 2.82 17.85 9.25
N TRP A 80 2.48 18.91 8.52
CA TRP A 80 2.93 19.09 7.14
C TRP A 80 4.44 19.29 7.04
N ALA A 81 5.01 20.11 7.91
CA ALA A 81 6.45 20.38 7.93
C ALA A 81 7.23 19.12 8.32
N SER A 82 6.76 18.37 9.31
CA SER A 82 7.34 17.09 9.73
C SER A 82 7.26 16.04 8.62
N ALA A 83 6.10 15.89 7.97
CA ALA A 83 5.95 14.96 6.84
C ALA A 83 6.90 15.32 5.69
N LYS A 84 7.02 16.62 5.38
CA LYS A 84 7.92 17.10 4.31
C LYS A 84 9.40 16.91 4.67
N ALA A 85 9.77 17.09 5.93
CA ALA A 85 11.14 16.85 6.41
C ALA A 85 11.51 15.36 6.39
N ALA A 86 10.57 14.47 6.71
CA ALA A 86 10.80 13.03 6.71
C ALA A 86 10.77 12.41 5.30
N PHE A 87 10.10 13.06 4.34
CA PHE A 87 9.86 12.50 3.01
C PHE A 87 11.12 11.96 2.30
N PRO A 88 12.26 12.67 2.26
CA PRO A 88 13.46 12.17 1.57
C PRO A 88 13.98 10.84 2.14
N GLU A 89 13.92 10.67 3.47
CA GLU A 89 14.34 9.44 4.13
C GLU A 89 13.37 8.30 3.80
N VAL A 90 12.06 8.56 3.92
CA VAL A 90 11.02 7.57 3.64
C VAL A 90 11.03 7.16 2.17
N SER A 91 11.28 8.06 1.23
CA SER A 91 11.27 7.78 -0.21
C SER A 91 12.60 7.23 -0.74
N ALA A 92 13.67 7.19 0.05
CA ALA A 92 15.01 6.85 -0.42
C ALA A 92 15.05 5.47 -1.09
N HIS A 93 14.43 4.46 -0.46
CA HIS A 93 14.37 3.09 -0.98
C HIS A 93 13.51 2.93 -2.25
N LEU A 94 12.72 3.95 -2.60
CA LEU A 94 11.88 4.03 -3.79
C LEU A 94 12.51 4.87 -4.90
N THR A 95 13.68 5.45 -4.65
CA THR A 95 14.38 6.35 -5.59
C THR A 95 15.35 5.54 -6.45
N ASP A 96 15.22 5.63 -7.77
CA ASP A 96 16.12 4.93 -8.70
C ASP A 96 17.45 5.67 -8.94
N ALA A 97 18.34 5.06 -9.72
CA ALA A 97 19.65 5.63 -10.06
C ALA A 97 19.55 6.97 -10.84
N GLY A 98 18.40 7.27 -11.44
CA GLY A 98 18.12 8.54 -12.12
C GLY A 98 17.57 9.61 -11.17
N GLY A 99 17.43 9.31 -9.88
CA GLY A 99 16.87 10.23 -8.89
C GLY A 99 15.35 10.36 -8.97
N VAL A 100 14.65 9.42 -9.60
CA VAL A 100 13.18 9.44 -9.70
C VAL A 100 12.58 8.55 -8.62
N ILE A 101 11.61 9.09 -7.87
CA ILE A 101 10.83 8.35 -6.88
C ILE A 101 9.75 7.54 -7.61
N ASN A 102 9.71 6.24 -7.34
CA ASN A 102 8.76 5.32 -7.96
C ASN A 102 7.99 4.55 -6.90
N ALA A 103 6.68 4.75 -6.84
CA ALA A 103 5.80 3.88 -6.07
C ALA A 103 5.62 2.57 -6.83
N VAL A 104 5.83 1.43 -6.15
CA VAL A 104 5.64 0.10 -6.72
C VAL A 104 4.53 -0.59 -5.96
N GLY A 105 3.46 -0.93 -6.69
CA GLY A 105 2.38 -1.78 -6.18
C GLY A 105 2.49 -3.16 -6.81
N SER A 106 2.47 -4.21 -6.01
CA SER A 106 2.31 -5.57 -6.51
C SER A 106 0.83 -5.91 -6.60
N TYR A 107 0.39 -6.49 -7.70
CA TYR A 107 -0.93 -7.08 -7.81
C TYR A 107 -0.82 -8.56 -8.17
N ARG A 108 -1.78 -9.34 -7.69
CA ARG A 108 -1.92 -10.75 -8.01
C ARG A 108 -3.32 -11.01 -8.54
N ILE A 109 -3.39 -11.72 -9.65
CA ILE A 109 -4.62 -12.29 -10.19
C ILE A 109 -4.55 -13.79 -9.91
N ALA A 110 -5.57 -14.30 -9.20
CA ALA A 110 -5.74 -15.72 -8.96
C ALA A 110 -7.12 -16.16 -9.43
N VAL A 111 -7.17 -17.21 -10.24
CA VAL A 111 -8.43 -17.84 -10.65
C VAL A 111 -8.62 -19.10 -9.81
N VAL A 112 -9.60 -19.03 -8.92
CA VAL A 112 -9.97 -20.12 -8.03
C VAL A 112 -11.37 -20.65 -8.32
N ARG A 113 -11.58 -21.93 -8.07
CA ARG A 113 -12.91 -22.57 -8.14
C ARG A 113 -13.33 -22.98 -6.75
N LYS A 114 -14.62 -22.85 -6.47
CA LYS A 114 -15.23 -23.51 -5.33
C LYS A 114 -15.97 -24.75 -5.85
N PRO A 115 -15.79 -25.93 -5.23
CA PRO A 115 -16.55 -27.13 -5.58
C PRO A 115 -18.07 -26.91 -5.44
#